data_AF-A0A919Q6C2-F1
#
_entry.id   AF-A0A919Q6C2-F1
#
_cell.length_a   1.000
_cell.length_b   1.000
_cell.length_c   1.000
_cell.angle_alpha   90.00
_cell.angle_beta   90.00
_cell.angle_gamma   90.00
#
_symmetry.space_group_name_H-M   'P 1'
#
loop_
_entity.id
_entity.type
_entity.pdbx_description
1 polymer ?
#
loop_
_entity_poly.entity_id
_entity_poly.type
_entity_poly.pdbx_seq_one_letter_code
_entity_poly.pdbx_strand_id
1 'polypeptide(L)'
;MALDEDLLRQAREAGAGWVEAQERAEQAKIAYHRAIRRLHLAGASFREIADALELSHQRVHQIIESTGGTASWKPRKKGPEPVCTFCGAGKGEVNRLIAGPGVFICDACVVLASLVVSTGQSQPHIDLVPTASALTCTFCGKADGRIAAGPGVRICDQCLRICREVVDAT
;
A
#
# COMPACT_ATOMS: atom_id res chain seq x y z
N MET A 1 -36.32 -38.24 -7.76
CA MET A 1 -35.23 -38.37 -8.75
C MET A 1 -33.93 -38.19 -8.01
N ALA A 2 -33.08 -39.21 -7.99
CA ALA A 2 -31.71 -39.05 -7.49
C ALA A 2 -30.87 -38.38 -8.57
N LEU A 3 -29.98 -37.47 -8.18
CA LEU A 3 -29.01 -36.87 -9.09
C LEU A 3 -27.99 -37.93 -9.49
N ASP A 4 -27.55 -37.91 -10.75
CA ASP A 4 -26.46 -38.74 -11.24
C ASP A 4 -25.15 -38.34 -10.53
N GLU A 5 -24.56 -39.29 -9.82
CA GLU A 5 -23.42 -39.05 -8.95
C GLU A 5 -22.13 -38.78 -9.74
N ASP A 6 -21.99 -39.38 -10.93
CA ASP A 6 -20.84 -39.15 -11.81
C ASP A 6 -20.91 -37.77 -12.46
N LEU A 7 -22.09 -37.33 -12.91
CA LEU A 7 -22.30 -35.98 -13.42
C LEU A 7 -22.05 -34.92 -12.33
N LEU A 8 -22.46 -35.20 -11.09
CA LEU A 8 -22.20 -34.31 -9.96
C LEU A 8 -20.70 -34.20 -9.63
N ARG A 9 -19.96 -35.31 -9.70
CA ARG A 9 -18.50 -35.30 -9.52
C ARG A 9 -17.81 -34.48 -10.61
N GLN A 10 -18.16 -34.70 -11.88
CA GLN A 10 -17.60 -33.94 -13.01
C GLN A 10 -17.87 -32.43 -12.88
N ALA A 11 -19.09 -32.04 -12.50
CA ALA A 11 -19.44 -30.63 -12.30
C ALA A 11 -18.62 -29.98 -11.18
N ARG A 12 -18.34 -30.70 -10.08
CA ARG A 12 -17.51 -30.21 -8.97
C ARG A 12 -16.05 -30.03 -9.37
N GLU A 13 -15.49 -31.00 -10.08
CA GLU A 13 -14.11 -30.95 -10.58
C GLU A 13 -13.93 -29.80 -11.59
N ALA A 14 -14.86 -29.65 -12.52
CA ALA A 14 -14.86 -28.52 -13.46
C ALA A 14 -15.01 -27.18 -12.74
N GLY A 15 -15.86 -27.10 -11.72
CA GLY A 15 -16.03 -25.91 -10.88
C GLY A 15 -14.76 -25.53 -10.12
N ALA A 16 -14.08 -26.50 -9.51
CA ALA A 16 -12.81 -26.28 -8.83
C ALA A 16 -11.73 -25.77 -9.80
N GLY A 17 -11.59 -26.41 -10.97
CA GLY A 17 -10.64 -25.97 -12.00
C GLY A 17 -10.91 -24.56 -12.53
N TRP A 18 -12.19 -24.17 -12.63
CA TRP A 18 -12.59 -22.82 -13.02
C TRP A 18 -12.20 -21.77 -11.98
N VAL A 19 -12.46 -22.04 -10.69
CA VAL A 19 -12.08 -21.14 -9.59
C VAL A 19 -10.56 -20.93 -9.57
N GLU A 20 -9.79 -22.00 -9.63
CA GLU A 20 -8.32 -21.91 -9.65
C GLU A 20 -7.80 -21.12 -10.86
N ALA A 21 -8.40 -21.31 -12.03
CA ALA A 21 -8.04 -20.54 -13.22
C ALA A 21 -8.36 -19.05 -13.07
N GLN A 22 -9.50 -18.73 -12.45
CA GLN A 22 -9.90 -17.34 -12.21
C GLN A 22 -8.99 -16.65 -11.19
N GLU A 23 -8.65 -17.33 -10.09
CA GLU A 23 -7.70 -16.81 -9.09
C GLU A 23 -6.31 -16.57 -9.71
N ARG A 24 -5.83 -17.52 -10.52
CA ARG A 24 -4.56 -17.38 -11.24
C ARG A 24 -4.57 -16.17 -12.19
N ALA A 25 -5.67 -15.97 -12.90
CA ALA A 25 -5.83 -14.82 -13.80
C ALA A 25 -5.85 -13.49 -13.04
N GLU A 26 -6.53 -13.41 -11.90
CA GLU A 26 -6.58 -12.20 -11.08
C GLU A 26 -5.21 -11.89 -10.46
N GLN A 27 -4.52 -12.90 -9.94
CA GLN A 27 -3.15 -12.73 -9.42
C GLN A 27 -2.18 -12.25 -10.52
N ALA A 28 -2.26 -12.82 -11.72
CA ALA A 28 -1.46 -12.40 -12.85
C ALA A 28 -1.75 -10.93 -13.23
N LYS A 29 -3.02 -10.53 -13.24
CA LYS A 29 -3.44 -9.15 -13.50
C LYS A 29 -2.90 -8.17 -12.45
N ILE A 30 -2.94 -8.53 -11.16
CA ILE A 30 -2.35 -7.71 -10.08
C ILE A 30 -0.84 -7.57 -10.28
N ALA A 31 -0.13 -8.66 -10.59
CA ALA A 31 1.30 -8.64 -10.83
C ALA A 31 1.65 -7.75 -12.03
N TYR A 32 0.89 -7.87 -13.12
CA TYR A 32 1.04 -7.06 -14.33
C TYR A 32 0.85 -5.56 -14.06
N HIS A 33 -0.23 -5.16 -13.36
CA HIS A 33 -0.45 -3.76 -13.00
C HIS A 33 0.67 -3.21 -12.11
N ARG A 34 1.17 -4.01 -11.15
CA ARG A 34 2.31 -3.60 -10.31
C ARG A 34 3.60 -3.41 -11.13
N ALA A 35 3.84 -4.25 -12.13
CA ALA A 35 5.01 -4.13 -13.00
C ALA A 35 4.98 -2.83 -13.82
N ILE A 36 3.83 -2.50 -14.41
CA ILE A 36 3.62 -1.23 -15.14
C ILE A 36 3.92 -0.03 -14.25
N ARG A 37 3.41 -0.04 -13.00
CA ARG A 37 3.67 1.04 -12.05
C ARG A 37 5.15 1.16 -11.70
N ARG A 38 5.87 0.04 -11.56
CA ARG A 38 7.31 0.03 -11.30
C ARG A 38 8.11 0.63 -12.46
N LEU A 39 7.74 0.33 -13.71
CA LEU A 39 8.36 0.95 -14.89
C LEU A 39 8.23 2.47 -14.84
N HIS A 40 7.03 2.97 -14.54
CA HIS A 40 6.80 4.40 -14.43
C HIS A 40 7.61 5.04 -13.29
N LEU A 41 7.65 4.39 -12.11
CA LEU A 41 8.45 4.86 -10.96
C LEU A 41 9.95 4.85 -11.22
N ALA A 42 10.43 3.98 -12.11
CA ALA A 42 11.82 3.97 -12.57
C ALA A 42 12.14 5.11 -13.55
N GLY A 43 11.15 5.94 -13.91
CA GLY A 43 11.32 7.14 -14.74
C GLY A 43 10.79 7.00 -16.17
N ALA A 44 10.24 5.84 -16.56
CA ALA A 44 9.64 5.68 -17.88
C ALA A 44 8.37 6.54 -18.02
N SER A 45 8.27 7.26 -19.14
CA SER A 45 7.06 8.00 -19.48
C SER A 45 5.92 7.04 -19.85
N PHE A 46 4.67 7.50 -19.72
CA PHE A 46 3.51 6.69 -20.11
C PHE A 46 3.56 6.26 -21.59
N ARG A 47 4.18 7.06 -22.46
CA ARG A 47 4.31 6.77 -23.89
C ARG A 47 5.31 5.64 -24.14
N GLU A 48 6.47 5.68 -23.48
CA GLU A 48 7.47 4.60 -23.57
C GLU A 48 6.91 3.26 -23.05
N ILE A 49 6.14 3.30 -21.94
CA ILE A 49 5.49 2.10 -21.40
C ILE A 49 4.41 1.59 -22.37
N ALA A 50 3.62 2.48 -22.95
CA ALA A 50 2.58 2.12 -23.91
C ALA A 50 3.18 1.45 -25.15
N ASP A 51 4.23 2.04 -25.73
CA ASP A 51 4.91 1.52 -26.92
C ASP A 51 5.59 0.17 -26.62
N ALA A 52 6.27 0.04 -25.47
CA ALA A 52 6.96 -1.19 -25.08
C ALA A 52 6.03 -2.37 -24.75
N LEU A 53 4.79 -2.09 -24.32
CA LEU A 53 3.79 -3.10 -23.97
C LEU A 53 2.71 -3.27 -25.02
N GLU A 54 2.83 -2.60 -26.18
CA GLU A 54 1.82 -2.57 -27.24
C GLU A 54 0.42 -2.18 -26.73
N LEU A 55 0.38 -1.25 -25.77
CA LEU A 55 -0.85 -0.74 -25.19
C LEU A 55 -1.17 0.65 -25.76
N SER A 56 -2.44 1.03 -25.70
CA SER A 56 -2.78 2.43 -25.90
C SER A 56 -2.32 3.28 -24.71
N HIS A 57 -1.90 4.51 -24.98
CA HIS A 57 -1.57 5.48 -23.94
C HIS A 57 -2.69 5.62 -22.89
N GLN A 58 -3.95 5.65 -23.34
CA GLN A 58 -5.11 5.72 -22.45
C GLN A 58 -5.22 4.50 -21.52
N ARG A 59 -4.84 3.31 -22.00
CA ARG A 59 -4.87 2.08 -21.20
C ARG A 59 -3.84 2.11 -20.07
N VAL A 60 -2.64 2.61 -20.36
CA VAL A 60 -1.58 2.77 -19.33
C VAL A 60 -2.05 3.74 -18.24
N HIS A 61 -2.71 4.84 -18.62
CA HIS A 61 -3.28 5.80 -17.67
C HIS A 61 -4.31 5.13 -16.75
N GLN A 62 -5.27 4.40 -17.31
CA GLN A 62 -6.29 3.67 -16.55
C GLN A 62 -5.68 2.63 -15.60
N ILE A 63 -4.63 1.90 -16.01
CA ILE A 63 -3.97 0.90 -15.15
C ILE A 63 -3.30 1.56 -13.93
N ILE A 64 -2.66 2.71 -14.14
CA ILE A 64 -1.93 3.43 -13.10
C ILE A 64 -2.91 4.18 -12.16
N GLU A 65 -4.05 4.65 -12.67
CA GLU A 65 -5.11 5.27 -11.86
C GLU A 65 -5.96 4.25 -11.08
N SER A 66 -6.37 3.14 -11.73
CA SER A 66 -7.26 2.12 -11.13
C SER A 66 -6.62 1.31 -10.00
N THR A 67 -5.30 1.31 -9.90
CA THR A 67 -4.57 0.69 -8.79
C THR A 67 -4.63 1.48 -7.48
N GLY A 68 -5.42 2.55 -7.41
CA GLY A 68 -5.92 3.10 -6.15
C GLY A 68 -4.82 3.47 -5.16
N GLY A 69 -4.06 4.52 -5.48
CA GLY A 69 -3.04 5.04 -4.56
C GLY A 69 -2.53 6.44 -4.88
N THR A 70 -3.18 7.17 -5.80
CA THR A 70 -2.78 8.53 -6.13
C THR A 70 -3.71 9.52 -5.45
N ALA A 71 -3.37 9.88 -4.22
CA ALA A 71 -3.33 11.30 -3.94
C ALA A 71 -2.57 11.95 -5.11
N SER A 72 -3.29 12.78 -5.87
CA SER A 72 -2.87 13.58 -7.02
C SER A 72 -1.34 13.66 -7.22
N TRP A 73 -0.81 12.92 -8.20
CA TRP A 73 0.58 13.10 -8.63
C TRP A 73 0.65 14.33 -9.54
N LYS A 74 0.81 15.50 -8.92
CA LYS A 74 1.37 16.67 -9.62
C LYS A 74 2.90 16.54 -9.60
N PRO A 75 3.62 16.92 -10.68
CA PRO A 75 5.07 17.10 -10.61
C PRO A 75 5.35 18.11 -9.49
N ARG A 76 6.09 17.70 -8.46
CA ARG A 76 6.39 18.59 -7.34
C ARG A 76 7.28 19.73 -7.87
N LYS A 77 6.71 20.93 -8.03
CA LYS A 77 7.47 22.17 -7.79
C LYS A 77 8.18 21.99 -6.46
N LYS A 78 9.47 22.39 -6.39
CA LYS A 78 10.33 22.29 -5.19
C LYS A 78 9.52 22.69 -3.96
N GLY A 79 8.99 21.69 -3.26
CA GLY A 79 8.05 21.87 -2.17
C GLY A 79 8.80 22.28 -0.91
N PRO A 80 8.08 22.64 0.17
CA PRO A 80 8.68 22.77 1.48
C PRO A 80 9.47 21.50 1.83
N GLU A 81 10.54 21.67 2.60
CA GLU A 81 11.42 20.59 3.03
C GLU A 81 10.60 19.48 3.72
N PRO A 82 10.85 18.18 3.44
CA PRO A 82 10.03 17.11 3.98
C PRO A 82 10.15 17.07 5.52
N VAL A 83 8.99 17.03 6.18
CA VAL A 83 8.85 16.91 7.64
C VAL A 83 8.08 15.65 7.98
N CYS A 84 8.37 15.07 9.15
CA CYS A 84 7.60 13.95 9.69
C CYS A 84 6.13 14.35 9.90
N THR A 85 5.19 13.58 9.35
CA THR A 85 3.76 13.89 9.47
C THR A 85 3.18 13.58 10.85
N PHE A 86 3.91 12.86 11.72
CA PHE A 86 3.48 12.56 13.08
C PHE A 86 3.90 13.64 14.08
N CYS A 87 5.17 14.09 14.03
CA CYS A 87 5.73 15.03 15.00
C CYS A 87 6.09 16.41 14.44
N GLY A 88 6.11 16.58 13.11
CA GLY A 88 6.45 17.83 12.45
C GLY A 88 7.95 18.10 12.28
N ALA A 89 8.83 17.24 12.81
CA ALA A 89 10.27 17.43 12.72
C ALA A 89 10.81 17.31 11.29
N GLY A 90 11.69 18.23 10.90
CA GLY A 90 12.33 18.26 9.59
C GLY A 90 13.49 17.27 9.48
N LYS A 91 13.98 17.06 8.24
CA LYS A 91 15.10 16.15 7.95
C LYS A 91 16.38 16.47 8.74
N GLY A 92 16.60 17.73 9.13
CA GLY A 92 17.75 18.14 9.95
C GLY A 92 17.61 17.84 11.45
N GLU A 93 16.41 17.54 11.93
CA GLU A 93 16.09 17.32 13.35
C GLU A 93 15.97 15.83 13.71
N VAL A 94 15.94 14.95 12.71
CA VAL A 94 15.76 13.51 12.88
C VAL A 94 16.90 12.75 12.23
N ASN A 95 17.25 11.59 12.77
CA ASN A 95 18.31 10.75 12.20
C ASN A 95 17.88 10.16 10.85
N ARG A 96 16.60 9.77 10.74
CA ARG A 96 16.05 9.29 9.47
C ARG A 96 14.65 9.82 9.24
N LEU A 97 14.34 10.04 7.97
CA LEU A 97 13.01 10.37 7.52
C LEU A 97 12.63 9.48 6.34
N ILE A 98 11.63 8.62 6.55
CA ILE A 98 11.17 7.63 5.58
C ILE A 98 9.99 8.21 4.81
N ALA A 99 10.07 8.17 3.48
CA ALA A 99 9.02 8.66 2.59
C ALA A 99 8.00 7.55 2.28
N GLY A 100 6.72 7.84 2.54
CA GLY A 100 5.58 7.09 2.02
C GLY A 100 4.83 7.86 0.93
N PRO A 101 3.75 7.29 0.35
CA PRO A 101 2.91 7.99 -0.63
C PRO A 101 2.24 9.25 -0.06
N GLY A 102 2.89 10.41 -0.22
CA GLY A 102 2.37 11.69 0.28
C GLY A 102 2.53 11.94 1.78
N VAL A 103 3.24 11.05 2.49
CA VAL A 103 3.46 11.12 3.95
C VAL A 103 4.92 10.83 4.30
N PHE A 104 5.36 11.21 5.49
CA PHE A 104 6.73 10.96 5.96
C PHE A 104 6.71 10.54 7.43
N ILE A 105 7.55 9.59 7.82
CA ILE A 105 7.70 9.17 9.23
C ILE A 105 9.17 9.14 9.60
N CYS A 106 9.53 9.73 10.74
CA CYS A 106 10.89 9.66 11.25
C CYS A 106 11.14 8.40 12.07
N ASP A 107 12.41 8.05 12.28
CA ASP A 107 12.83 6.90 13.07
C ASP A 107 12.23 6.90 14.49
N ALA A 108 12.22 8.04 15.17
CA ALA A 108 11.62 8.16 16.50
C ALA A 108 10.12 7.81 16.48
N CYS A 109 9.36 8.35 15.51
CA CYS A 109 7.93 8.05 15.39
C CYS A 109 7.66 6.60 14.96
N VAL A 110 8.57 5.95 14.20
CA VAL A 110 8.47 4.51 13.92
C VAL A 110 8.52 3.71 15.22
N VAL A 111 9.46 4.04 16.12
CA VAL A 111 9.59 3.37 17.42
C VAL A 111 8.36 3.61 18.28
N LEU A 112 7.92 4.86 18.41
CA LEU A 112 6.73 5.22 19.21
C LEU A 112 5.47 4.51 18.68
N ALA A 113 5.22 4.56 17.38
CA ALA A 113 4.06 3.88 16.78
C ALA A 113 4.14 2.36 16.92
N SER A 114 5.34 1.78 16.83
CA SER A 114 5.54 0.35 17.10
C SER A 114 5.21 -0.01 18.54
N LEU A 115 5.55 0.84 19.51
CA LEU A 115 5.19 0.66 20.91
C LEU A 115 3.68 0.72 21.09
N VAL A 116 3.02 1.77 20.57
CA VAL A 116 1.55 1.92 20.63
C VAL A 116 0.83 0.69 20.09
N VAL A 117 1.23 0.20 18.91
CA VAL A 117 0.62 -0.98 18.30
C VAL A 117 0.84 -2.24 19.14
N SER A 118 2.01 -2.37 19.78
CA SER A 118 2.39 -3.59 20.52
C SER A 118 1.83 -3.63 21.93
N THR A 119 1.82 -2.50 22.64
CA THR A 119 1.46 -2.40 24.07
C THR A 119 0.06 -1.83 24.28
N GLY A 120 -0.51 -1.15 23.28
CA GLY A 120 -1.75 -0.39 23.42
C GLY A 120 -1.62 0.86 24.28
N GLN A 121 -0.41 1.23 24.70
CA GLN A 121 -0.16 2.43 25.49
C GLN A 121 0.04 3.62 24.58
N SER A 122 -0.75 4.68 24.79
CA SER A 122 -0.55 5.98 24.14
C SER A 122 0.88 6.48 24.32
N GLN A 123 1.42 7.05 23.26
CA GLN A 123 2.72 7.71 23.21
C GLN A 123 2.51 9.20 22.86
N PRO A 124 3.51 10.08 23.04
CA PRO A 124 3.39 11.46 22.62
C PRO A 124 2.91 11.54 21.18
N HIS A 125 1.85 12.32 20.90
CA HIS A 125 1.27 12.53 19.58
C HIS A 125 0.91 11.24 18.79
N ILE A 126 0.85 10.06 19.43
CA ILE A 126 0.48 8.80 18.79
C ILE A 126 -0.39 7.95 19.72
N ASP A 127 -1.60 7.65 19.29
CA ASP A 127 -2.58 6.86 20.03
C ASP A 127 -2.96 5.58 19.28
N LEU A 128 -3.34 4.54 20.01
CA LEU A 128 -3.90 3.33 19.41
C LEU A 128 -5.35 3.62 19.01
N VAL A 129 -5.66 3.36 17.75
CA VAL A 129 -7.03 3.41 17.27
C VAL A 129 -7.74 2.10 17.61
N PRO A 130 -8.92 2.14 18.28
CA PRO A 130 -9.71 0.95 18.52
C PRO A 130 -10.12 0.27 17.21
N THR A 131 -9.99 -1.05 17.15
CA THR A 131 -10.26 -1.92 15.99
C THR A 131 -11.67 -1.80 15.42
N ALA A 132 -12.61 -1.22 16.20
CA ALA A 132 -13.99 -0.97 15.79
C ALA A 132 -14.18 0.21 14.82
N SER A 133 -13.13 1.00 14.58
CA SER A 133 -13.21 2.14 13.66
C SER A 133 -12.73 1.75 12.26
N ALA A 134 -13.57 1.96 11.25
CA ALA A 134 -13.28 1.70 9.83
C ALA A 134 -12.26 2.69 9.25
N LEU A 135 -11.15 2.90 9.97
CA LEU A 135 -10.11 3.84 9.63
C LEU A 135 -9.09 3.16 8.70
N THR A 136 -8.69 3.86 7.65
CA THR A 136 -7.69 3.41 6.67
C THR A 136 -6.28 3.88 7.06
N CYS A 137 -5.28 3.07 6.77
CA CYS A 137 -3.89 3.49 6.86
C CYS A 137 -3.58 4.53 5.77
N THR A 138 -2.98 5.66 6.13
CA THR A 138 -2.58 6.70 5.16
C THR A 138 -1.38 6.29 4.30
N PHE A 139 -0.59 5.30 4.74
CA PHE A 139 0.58 4.81 3.98
C PHE A 139 0.22 3.82 2.87
N CYS A 140 -0.74 2.91 3.11
CA CYS A 140 -1.14 1.88 2.13
C CYS A 140 -2.60 1.97 1.66
N GLY A 141 -3.43 2.80 2.28
CA GLY A 141 -4.85 3.00 1.95
C GLY A 141 -5.81 1.92 2.47
N LYS A 142 -5.32 0.85 3.09
CA LYS A 142 -6.15 -0.28 3.56
C LYS A 142 -6.72 -0.05 4.95
N ALA A 143 -7.94 -0.54 5.21
CA ALA A 143 -8.57 -0.58 6.53
C ALA A 143 -8.35 -1.95 7.20
N ASP A 144 -7.08 -2.35 7.35
CA ASP A 144 -6.71 -3.66 7.88
C ASP A 144 -5.58 -3.53 8.92
N GLY A 145 -5.60 -4.41 9.92
CA GLY A 145 -4.61 -4.49 10.99
C GLY A 145 -4.80 -3.53 12.16
N ARG A 146 -3.81 -3.50 13.06
CA ARG A 146 -3.78 -2.57 14.20
C ARG A 146 -3.23 -1.23 13.72
N ILE A 147 -3.92 -0.14 14.03
CA ILE A 147 -3.57 1.19 13.52
C ILE A 147 -3.14 2.10 14.66
N ALA A 148 -1.93 2.66 14.53
CA ALA A 148 -1.50 3.82 15.29
C ALA A 148 -1.92 5.10 14.56
N ALA A 149 -2.52 6.04 15.28
CA ALA A 149 -2.91 7.35 14.75
C ALA A 149 -2.11 8.46 15.42
N GLY A 150 -1.62 9.41 14.61
CA GLY A 150 -1.19 10.71 15.07
C GLY A 150 -2.11 11.82 14.53
N PRO A 151 -1.72 13.09 14.68
CA PRO A 151 -2.51 14.23 14.19
C PRO A 151 -2.73 14.17 12.67
N GLY A 152 -3.90 13.70 12.25
CA GLY A 152 -4.28 13.62 10.82
C GLY A 152 -3.58 12.51 10.01
N VAL A 153 -2.82 11.62 10.65
CA VAL A 153 -2.08 10.53 9.98
C VAL A 153 -2.29 9.20 10.69
N ARG A 154 -2.36 8.11 9.92
CA ARG A 154 -2.58 6.75 10.43
C ARG A 154 -1.65 5.76 9.78
N ILE A 155 -1.06 4.86 10.56
CA ILE A 155 -0.16 3.81 10.08
C ILE A 155 -0.55 2.45 10.65
N CYS A 156 -0.70 1.43 9.80
CA CYS A 156 -0.99 0.07 10.23
C CYS A 156 0.30 -0.69 10.60
N ASP A 157 0.15 -1.76 11.37
CA ASP A 157 1.24 -2.64 11.80
C ASP A 157 2.05 -3.23 10.63
N GLN A 158 1.43 -3.50 9.48
CA GLN A 158 2.14 -3.95 8.29
C GLN A 158 3.08 -2.86 7.73
N CYS A 159 2.61 -1.61 7.63
CA CYS A 159 3.45 -0.51 7.14
C CYS A 159 4.55 -0.16 8.14
N LEU A 160 4.26 -0.26 9.45
CA LEU A 160 5.25 -0.06 10.50
C LEU A 160 6.41 -1.06 10.42
N ARG A 161 6.13 -2.33 10.14
CA ARG A 161 7.17 -3.35 9.94
C ARG A 161 8.13 -2.98 8.82
N ILE A 162 7.59 -2.58 7.67
CA ILE A 162 8.42 -2.14 6.52
C ILE A 162 9.24 -0.91 6.89
N CYS A 163 8.64 0.09 7.56
CA CYS A 163 9.37 1.27 7.99
C CYS A 163 10.51 0.91 8.95
N ARG A 164 10.29 -0.05 9.85
CA ARG A 164 11.29 -0.51 10.80
C ARG A 164 12.45 -1.24 10.12
N GLU A 165 12.18 -2.11 9.15
CA GLU A 165 13.23 -2.72 8.33
C GLU A 165 14.12 -1.65 7.66
N VAL A 166 13.54 -0.55 7.18
CA VAL A 166 14.29 0.56 6.60
C VAL A 166 15.11 1.35 7.63
N VAL A 167 14.61 1.47 8.87
CA VAL A 167 15.40 2.07 9.97
C VAL A 167 16.59 1.18 10.32
N ASP A 168 16.38 -0.14 10.38
CA ASP A 168 17.33 -1.12 10.90
C ASP A 168 18.38 -1.58 9.86
N ALA A 169 18.12 -1.44 8.55
CA ALA A 169 18.97 -1.98 7.48
C ALA A 169 20.26 -1.17 7.20
N THR A 170 20.98 -0.68 8.22
CA THR A 170 22.17 0.19 8.01
C THR A 170 23.26 -0.02 9.03
#